data_AF-A0AA39KNT1-F1
#
_entry.id   AF-A0AA39KNT1-F1
#
_cell.length_a   1.000
_cell.length_b   1.000
_cell.length_c   1.000
_cell.angle_alpha   90.00
_cell.angle_beta   90.00
_cell.angle_gamma   90.00
#
_symmetry.space_group_name_H-M   'P 1'
#
loop_
_entity.id
_entity.type
_entity.pdbx_description
1 polymer ?
#
loop_
_entity_poly.entity_id
_entity_poly.type
_entity_poly.pdbx_seq_one_letter_code
_entity_poly.pdbx_strand_id
1 'polypeptide(L)'
;MLDDALLTQIGFDPSLAREQNASAGSLLRSMLTEVSLSEPAKQPSLTKRQKGRNSFIMSKKKVCIVGSGNWGSAIAKIVGANATKHSNKFEECVTMYVFEEMINGKKLTEIINEQHENVKYLPGHKLPPNV
;
A
#
# COMPACT_ATOMS: atom_id res chain seq x y z
N MET A 1 19.91 -1.42 -0.23
CA MET A 1 19.31 -1.15 -1.55
C MET A 1 18.12 -2.08 -1.67
N LEU A 2 16.94 -1.56 -2.02
CA LEU A 2 15.90 -2.40 -2.60
C LEU A 2 16.43 -2.81 -3.97
N ASP A 3 16.42 -4.09 -4.26
CA ASP A 3 17.01 -4.64 -5.47
C ASP A 3 16.22 -4.10 -6.66
N ASP A 4 16.91 -3.51 -7.64
CA ASP A 4 16.32 -2.89 -8.83
C ASP A 4 15.34 -3.86 -9.56
N ALA A 5 15.52 -5.17 -9.37
CA ALA A 5 14.65 -6.23 -9.85
C ALA A 5 13.22 -6.16 -9.27
N LEU A 6 13.06 -5.86 -7.98
CA LEU A 6 11.74 -5.82 -7.32
C LEU A 6 10.99 -4.52 -7.67
N LEU A 7 11.70 -3.42 -7.84
CA LEU A 7 11.15 -2.15 -8.34
C LEU A 7 10.68 -2.28 -9.81
N THR A 8 11.46 -3.00 -10.62
CA THR A 8 11.11 -3.27 -12.03
C THR A 8 9.89 -4.20 -12.16
N GLN A 9 9.78 -5.22 -11.30
CA GLN A 9 8.65 -6.17 -11.30
C GLN A 9 7.28 -5.53 -10.97
N ILE A 10 7.28 -4.36 -10.31
CA ILE A 10 6.07 -3.59 -10.00
C ILE A 10 5.90 -2.35 -10.91
N GLY A 11 6.71 -2.23 -11.97
CA GLY A 11 6.63 -1.13 -12.94
C GLY A 11 7.07 0.23 -12.40
N PHE A 12 7.96 0.25 -11.40
CA PHE A 12 8.52 1.46 -10.81
C PHE A 12 9.95 1.68 -11.29
N ASP A 13 10.24 2.83 -11.92
CA ASP A 13 11.57 3.17 -12.41
C ASP A 13 12.56 3.34 -11.25
N PRO A 14 13.61 2.49 -11.14
CA PRO A 14 14.59 2.57 -10.06
C PRO A 14 15.39 3.88 -10.03
N SER A 15 15.46 4.63 -11.14
CA SER A 15 16.16 5.93 -11.20
C SER A 15 15.41 7.02 -10.40
N LEU A 16 14.07 7.00 -10.41
CA LEU A 16 13.22 7.87 -9.58
C LEU A 16 13.33 7.53 -8.08
N ALA A 17 13.63 6.28 -7.74
CA ALA A 17 13.86 5.85 -6.35
C ALA A 17 15.16 6.43 -5.77
N ARG A 18 16.19 6.60 -6.61
CA ARG A 18 17.53 7.06 -6.21
C ARG A 18 17.59 8.56 -5.91
N GLU A 19 16.76 9.36 -6.58
CA GLU A 19 16.73 10.81 -6.38
C GLU A 19 15.98 11.23 -5.10
N GLN A 20 15.20 10.35 -4.49
CA GLN A 20 14.28 10.73 -3.41
C GLN A 20 14.58 10.16 -2.01
N ASN A 21 15.51 9.22 -1.84
CA ASN A 21 15.55 8.44 -0.58
C ASN A 21 16.93 8.02 -0.07
N ALA A 22 17.54 8.85 0.80
CA ALA A 22 18.49 8.36 1.80
C ALA A 22 17.78 7.87 3.10
N SER A 23 16.60 8.42 3.43
CA SER A 23 15.92 8.18 4.72
C SER A 23 14.78 7.14 4.64
N ALA A 24 13.98 7.10 3.57
CA ALA A 24 12.80 6.21 3.51
C ALA A 24 13.11 4.74 3.18
N GLY A 25 14.33 4.42 2.71
CA GLY A 25 14.72 3.04 2.37
C GLY A 25 14.73 2.08 3.57
N SER A 26 14.96 2.61 4.79
CA SER A 26 14.92 1.82 6.03
C SER A 26 13.50 1.35 6.39
N LEU A 27 12.50 2.23 6.21
CA LEU A 27 11.10 1.93 6.51
C LEU A 27 10.50 0.93 5.52
N LEU A 28 10.84 1.03 4.23
CA LEU A 28 10.38 0.04 3.25
C LEU A 28 10.96 -1.35 3.52
N ARG A 29 12.22 -1.41 3.99
CA ARG A 29 12.85 -2.68 4.39
C ARG A 29 12.12 -3.31 5.57
N SER A 30 11.73 -2.51 6.56
CA SER A 30 10.95 -2.99 7.71
C SER A 30 9.58 -3.54 7.27
N MET A 31 8.85 -2.80 6.42
CA MET A 31 7.54 -3.23 5.93
C MET A 31 7.58 -4.47 5.02
N LEU A 32 8.59 -4.60 4.16
CA LEU A 32 8.75 -5.76 3.30
C LEU A 32 9.27 -7.00 4.06
N THR A 33 10.08 -6.81 5.11
CA THR A 33 10.55 -7.91 5.97
C THR A 33 9.41 -8.51 6.81
N GLU A 34 8.51 -7.66 7.32
CA GLU A 34 7.30 -8.09 8.06
C GLU A 34 6.32 -8.90 7.18
N VAL A 35 6.31 -8.68 5.86
CA VAL A 35 5.48 -9.45 4.92
C VAL A 35 6.08 -10.86 4.65
N SER A 36 7.40 -11.03 4.78
CA SER A 36 8.07 -12.32 4.51
C SER A 36 8.16 -13.26 5.72
N LEU A 37 8.04 -12.76 6.96
CA LEU A 37 8.08 -13.60 8.17
C LEU A 37 6.68 -13.86 8.74
N SER A 38 5.88 -14.64 8.00
CA SER A 38 4.82 -15.44 8.61
C SER A 38 4.86 -16.85 8.05
N GLU A 39 5.82 -17.64 8.54
CA GLU A 39 5.78 -19.09 8.40
C GLU A 39 4.52 -19.66 9.09
N PRO A 40 3.93 -20.74 8.57
CA PRO A 40 2.79 -21.37 9.23
C PRO A 40 3.25 -22.12 10.49
N ALA A 41 2.77 -21.68 11.65
CA ALA A 41 2.96 -22.38 12.91
C ALA A 41 2.41 -23.83 12.82
N LYS A 42 3.27 -24.81 13.07
CA LYS A 42 2.89 -26.23 13.22
C LYS A 42 2.08 -26.40 14.52
N GLN A 43 0.81 -26.74 14.40
CA GLN A 43 -0.09 -26.94 15.54
C GLN A 43 0.14 -28.32 16.20
N PRO A 44 0.24 -28.42 17.55
CA PRO A 44 0.25 -29.70 18.22
C PRO A 44 -1.18 -30.27 18.29
N SER A 45 -1.29 -31.57 18.01
CA SER A 45 -2.53 -32.35 18.08
C SER A 45 -2.98 -32.53 19.53
N LEU A 46 -4.14 -31.96 19.89
CA LEU A 46 -4.88 -32.37 21.08
C LEU A 46 -6.38 -32.47 20.78
N THR A 47 -6.87 -33.70 20.89
CA THR A 47 -8.28 -34.08 20.89
C THR A 47 -8.99 -33.53 22.13
N LYS A 48 -10.04 -32.71 21.96
CA LYS A 48 -11.30 -32.81 22.73
C LYS A 48 -12.40 -31.87 22.21
N ARG A 49 -13.54 -32.51 21.89
CA ARG A 49 -14.95 -32.06 22.02
C ARG A 49 -15.32 -30.70 21.40
N GLN A 50 -15.94 -30.76 20.23
CA GLN A 50 -16.54 -29.62 19.53
C GLN A 50 -17.63 -28.95 20.41
N LYS A 51 -17.35 -27.75 20.90
CA LYS A 51 -18.36 -26.77 21.30
C LYS A 51 -18.28 -25.64 20.27
N GLY A 52 -19.44 -25.31 19.68
CA GLY A 52 -19.59 -24.49 18.47
C GLY A 52 -18.54 -23.42 18.29
N ARG A 53 -17.69 -23.58 17.28
CA ARG A 53 -16.81 -22.51 16.82
C ARG A 53 -17.71 -21.48 16.14
N ASN A 54 -18.03 -20.41 16.86
CA ASN A 54 -18.31 -19.14 16.18
C ASN A 54 -17.13 -18.92 15.23
N SER A 55 -17.37 -18.98 13.92
CA SER A 55 -16.38 -18.53 12.95
C SER A 55 -16.07 -17.09 13.32
N PHE A 56 -14.90 -16.86 13.93
CA PHE A 56 -14.35 -15.51 14.01
C PHE A 56 -14.19 -15.08 12.55
N ILE A 57 -15.16 -14.33 12.03
CA ILE A 57 -14.94 -13.51 10.84
C ILE A 57 -13.81 -12.59 11.27
N MET A 58 -12.58 -12.92 10.90
CA MET A 58 -11.46 -12.02 11.13
C MET A 58 -11.79 -10.76 10.34
N SER A 59 -12.05 -9.66 11.04
CA SER A 59 -12.33 -8.38 10.41
C SER A 59 -11.14 -8.01 9.52
N LYS A 60 -11.43 -7.63 8.27
CA LYS A 60 -10.40 -7.18 7.34
C LYS A 60 -9.71 -5.95 7.89
N LYS A 61 -8.41 -5.83 7.65
CA LYS A 61 -7.62 -4.67 8.06
C LYS A 61 -7.86 -3.50 7.10
N LYS A 62 -8.14 -2.32 7.64
CA LYS A 62 -8.19 -1.06 6.87
C LYS A 62 -6.80 -0.44 6.79
N VAL A 63 -6.46 0.10 5.64
CA VAL A 63 -5.16 0.75 5.40
C VAL A 63 -5.38 2.21 5.06
N CYS A 64 -4.58 3.08 5.66
CA CYS A 64 -4.55 4.51 5.38
C CYS A 64 -3.11 4.96 5.16
N ILE A 65 -2.89 5.76 4.11
CA ILE A 65 -1.61 6.39 3.80
C ILE A 65 -1.67 7.83 4.28
N VAL A 66 -0.75 8.21 5.16
CA VAL A 66 -0.65 9.58 5.64
C VAL A 66 0.49 10.30 4.92
N GLY A 67 0.15 11.08 3.90
CA GLY A 67 1.10 11.81 3.07
C GLY A 67 0.93 11.53 1.58
N SER A 68 1.10 12.57 0.78
CA SER A 68 0.77 12.60 -0.66
C SER A 68 1.87 13.21 -1.53
N GLY A 69 3.09 13.35 -0.99
CA GLY A 69 4.26 13.71 -1.78
C GLY A 69 4.63 12.60 -2.77
N ASN A 70 5.79 12.75 -3.42
CA ASN A 70 6.24 11.82 -4.45
C ASN A 70 6.24 10.36 -3.94
N TRP A 71 6.80 10.14 -2.76
CA TRP A 71 6.84 8.81 -2.15
C TRP A 71 5.48 8.31 -1.64
N GLY A 72 4.65 9.20 -1.09
CA GLY A 72 3.28 8.87 -0.67
C GLY A 72 2.43 8.36 -1.86
N SER A 73 2.57 9.02 -3.01
CA SER A 73 1.89 8.63 -4.24
C SER A 73 2.44 7.32 -4.81
N ALA A 74 3.77 7.13 -4.78
CA ALA A 74 4.40 5.89 -5.22
C ALA A 74 3.97 4.68 -4.38
N ILE A 75 3.98 4.80 -3.05
CA ILE A 75 3.56 3.70 -2.17
C ILE A 75 2.07 3.42 -2.29
N ALA A 76 1.25 4.44 -2.58
CA ALA A 76 -0.17 4.27 -2.81
C ALA A 76 -0.48 3.32 -3.97
N LYS A 77 0.34 3.33 -5.03
CA LYS A 77 0.23 2.36 -6.12
C LYS A 77 0.41 0.91 -5.65
N ILE A 78 1.44 0.70 -4.83
CA ILE A 78 1.81 -0.64 -4.33
C ILE A 78 0.77 -1.13 -3.32
N VAL A 79 0.36 -0.25 -2.39
CA VAL A 79 -0.62 -0.57 -1.34
C VAL A 79 -1.99 -0.83 -1.95
N GLY A 80 -2.46 0.00 -2.88
CA GLY A 80 -3.75 -0.20 -3.56
C GLY A 80 -3.80 -1.53 -4.32
N ALA A 81 -2.75 -1.88 -5.06
CA ALA A 81 -2.67 -3.17 -5.75
C ALA A 81 -2.68 -4.36 -4.77
N ASN A 82 -1.95 -4.26 -3.65
CA ASN A 82 -1.88 -5.32 -2.65
C ASN A 82 -3.17 -5.47 -1.84
N ALA A 83 -3.87 -4.37 -1.53
CA ALA A 83 -5.16 -4.42 -0.84
C ALA A 83 -6.19 -5.23 -1.66
N THR A 84 -6.22 -5.01 -2.98
CA THR A 84 -7.07 -5.78 -3.91
C THR A 84 -6.62 -7.25 -3.99
N LYS A 85 -5.31 -7.50 -4.15
CA LYS A 85 -4.75 -8.85 -4.25
C LYS A 85 -4.97 -9.71 -3.00
N HIS A 86 -5.02 -9.07 -1.83
CA HIS A 86 -5.15 -9.71 -0.52
C HIS A 86 -6.47 -9.33 0.16
N SER A 87 -7.56 -9.31 -0.60
CA SER A 87 -8.91 -8.93 -0.13
C SER A 87 -9.49 -9.85 0.94
N ASN A 88 -8.91 -11.03 1.17
CA ASN A 88 -9.22 -11.90 2.31
C ASN A 88 -8.63 -11.41 3.64
N LYS A 89 -7.65 -10.48 3.59
CA LYS A 89 -6.95 -9.92 4.75
C LYS A 89 -7.19 -8.40 4.89
N PHE A 90 -7.35 -7.68 3.79
CA PHE A 90 -7.46 -6.23 3.76
C PHE A 90 -8.76 -5.76 3.12
N GLU A 91 -9.25 -4.61 3.57
CA GLU A 91 -10.28 -3.86 2.83
C GLU A 91 -9.66 -3.32 1.54
N GLU A 92 -10.40 -3.41 0.44
CA GLU A 92 -9.89 -3.02 -0.88
C GLU A 92 -9.71 -1.50 -0.98
N CYS A 93 -10.61 -0.72 -0.35
CA CYS A 93 -10.51 0.74 -0.33
C CYS A 93 -9.36 1.19 0.60
N VAL A 94 -8.41 1.92 0.02
CA VAL A 94 -7.24 2.49 0.69
C VAL A 94 -7.39 3.99 0.73
N THR A 95 -7.50 4.58 1.91
CA THR A 95 -7.60 6.04 2.02
C THR A 95 -6.22 6.68 2.00
N MET A 96 -6.05 7.78 1.28
CA MET A 96 -4.82 8.58 1.30
C MET A 96 -5.10 9.99 1.81
N TYR A 97 -4.40 10.41 2.87
CA TYR A 97 -4.45 11.80 3.33
C TYR A 97 -3.57 12.67 2.44
N VAL A 98 -4.22 13.62 1.78
CA VAL A 98 -3.60 14.64 0.93
C VAL A 98 -3.77 15.98 1.63
N PHE A 99 -2.67 16.71 1.83
CA PHE A 99 -2.77 18.09 2.29
C PHE A 99 -3.48 18.92 1.22
N GLU A 100 -4.45 19.73 1.61
CA GLU A 100 -5.29 20.44 0.64
C GLU A 100 -4.47 21.50 -0.10
N GLU A 101 -4.42 21.38 -1.43
CA GLU A 101 -3.69 22.29 -2.31
C GLU A 101 -4.54 22.61 -3.55
N MET A 102 -4.40 23.81 -4.09
CA MET A 102 -5.12 24.25 -5.29
C MET A 102 -4.21 24.16 -6.52
N ILE A 103 -4.62 23.37 -7.52
CA ILE A 103 -3.96 23.22 -8.82
C ILE A 103 -4.93 23.72 -9.89
N ASN A 104 -4.57 24.79 -10.61
CA ASN A 104 -5.39 25.37 -11.66
C ASN A 104 -6.84 25.65 -11.22
N GLY A 105 -7.03 26.10 -9.98
CA GLY A 105 -8.35 26.40 -9.42
C GLY A 105 -9.14 25.18 -8.91
N LYS A 106 -8.57 23.98 -8.95
CA LYS A 106 -9.19 22.75 -8.44
C LYS A 106 -8.40 22.15 -7.27
N LYS A 107 -9.08 21.51 -6.33
CA LYS A 107 -8.44 20.82 -5.22
C LYS A 107 -7.63 19.62 -5.71
N LEU A 108 -6.41 19.45 -5.20
CA LEU A 108 -5.56 18.30 -5.52
C LEU A 108 -6.25 16.97 -5.16
N THR A 109 -7.01 16.95 -4.06
CA THR A 109 -7.82 15.80 -3.65
C THR A 109 -8.87 15.41 -4.70
N GLU A 110 -9.56 16.38 -5.29
CA GLU A 110 -10.55 16.14 -6.35
C GLU A 110 -9.88 15.66 -7.64
N ILE A 111 -8.74 16.26 -8.02
CA ILE A 111 -7.96 15.81 -9.19
C ILE A 111 -7.53 14.36 -9.01
N ILE A 112 -7.00 14.01 -7.83
CA ILE A 112 -6.57 12.64 -7.52
C ILE A 112 -7.75 11.67 -7.60
N ASN A 113 -8.89 11.98 -6.99
CA ASN A 113 -10.04 11.08 -6.97
C ASN A 113 -10.69 10.89 -8.36
N GLU A 114 -10.67 11.90 -9.22
CA GLU A 114 -11.28 11.81 -10.56
C GLU A 114 -10.33 11.22 -11.61
N GLN A 115 -9.07 11.64 -11.57
CA GLN A 115 -8.09 11.27 -12.60
C GLN A 115 -7.24 10.07 -12.17
N HIS A 116 -7.35 9.64 -10.91
CA HIS A 116 -6.45 8.70 -10.26
C HIS A 116 -4.99 9.06 -10.53
N GLU A 117 -4.63 10.33 -10.35
CA GLU A 117 -3.28 10.82 -10.63
C GLU A 117 -2.94 12.00 -9.74
N ASN A 118 -1.77 11.93 -9.09
CA ASN A 118 -1.23 13.06 -8.37
C ASN A 118 -0.40 13.93 -9.33
N VAL A 119 -1.08 14.82 -10.06
CA VAL A 119 -0.48 15.66 -11.11
C VAL A 119 0.66 16.55 -10.64
N LYS A 120 0.77 16.81 -9.33
CA LYS A 120 1.84 17.63 -8.74
C LYS A 120 3.07 16.80 -8.36
N TYR A 121 2.86 15.69 -7.65
CA TYR A 121 3.95 14.94 -7.01
C TYR A 121 4.31 13.64 -7.72
N LEU A 122 3.46 13.15 -8.62
CA LEU A 122 3.73 11.96 -9.43
C LEU A 122 3.05 12.04 -10.81
N PRO A 123 3.39 13.04 -11.64
CA PRO A 123 2.77 13.23 -12.95
C PRO A 123 3.06 12.06 -13.90
N GLY A 124 2.09 11.73 -14.75
CA GLY A 124 2.16 10.64 -15.74
C GLY A 124 1.92 9.25 -15.15
N HIS A 125 1.69 9.12 -13.85
CA HIS A 125 1.52 7.84 -13.19
C HIS A 125 0.15 7.71 -12.52
N LYS A 126 -0.68 6.82 -13.08
CA LYS A 126 -1.98 6.48 -12.48
C LYS A 126 -1.84 5.72 -11.16
N LEU A 127 -2.64 6.14 -10.18
CA LEU A 127 -2.95 5.42 -8.96
C LEU A 127 -4.02 4.35 -9.25
N PRO A 128 -4.09 3.29 -8.43
CA PRO A 128 -5.18 2.32 -8.49
C PRO A 128 -6.53 2.99 -8.21
N PRO A 129 -7.64 2.48 -8.79
CA PRO A 129 -8.98 3.07 -8.60
C PRO A 129 -9.53 2.92 -7.18
N ASN A 130 -8.90 2.07 -6.36
CA ASN A 130 -9.25 1.82 -4.97
C ASN A 130 -8.45 2.68 -3.98
N VAL A 131 -7.74 3.71 -4.46
CA VAL A 131 -6.98 4.71 -3.68
C VAL A 131 -7.60 6.09 -3.86
#